data_AF-A0A2A7NKC8-F1
#
_entry.id   AF-A0A2A7NKC8-F1
#
_cell.length_a   1.000
_cell.length_b   1.000
_cell.length_c   1.000
_cell.angle_alpha   90.00
_cell.angle_beta   90.00
_cell.angle_gamma   90.00
#
_symmetry.space_group_name_H-M   'P 1'
#
loop_
_entity.id
_entity.type
_entity.pdbx_description
1 polymer ?
#
loop_
_entity_poly.entity_id
_entity_poly.type
_entity_poly.pdbx_seq_one_letter_code
_entity_poly.pdbx_strand_id
1 'polypeptide(L)' 'GIYGQKDYNAWIGKIACKRLDRGVDLNARDSAKFVSDQLQRGSSTEQAWQFLGAAMNYYCPDKRVLLTAQWDRREKP' A
#
# COMPACT_ATOMS: atom_id res chain seq x y z
N GLY A 1 6.68 -19.19 -7.02
CA GLY A 1 7.17 -17.86 -7.46
C GLY A 1 8.63 -17.73 -7.10
N ILE A 2 9.40 -16.92 -7.82
CA ILE A 2 10.86 -16.81 -7.65
C ILE A 2 11.24 -16.16 -6.30
N TYR A 3 10.30 -15.47 -5.66
CA TYR A 3 10.47 -14.84 -4.35
C TYR A 3 9.86 -15.67 -3.21
N GLY A 4 10.58 -15.79 -2.10
CA GLY A 4 10.00 -16.22 -0.82
C GLY A 4 8.99 -15.18 -0.31
N GLN A 5 8.09 -15.57 0.59
CA GLN A 5 7.00 -14.69 1.05
C GLN A 5 7.48 -13.35 1.62
N LYS A 6 8.63 -13.34 2.32
CA LYS A 6 9.26 -12.13 2.84
C LYS A 6 9.71 -11.19 1.72
N ASP A 7 10.37 -11.73 0.70
CA ASP A 7 10.87 -10.96 -0.44
C ASP A 7 9.72 -10.48 -1.34
N TYR A 8 8.66 -11.28 -1.44
CA TYR A 8 7.45 -10.91 -2.16
C TYR A 8 6.73 -9.73 -1.48
N ASN A 9 6.58 -9.76 -0.16
CA ASN A 9 6.03 -8.63 0.60
C ASN A 9 6.91 -7.37 0.46
N ALA A 10 8.23 -7.51 0.57
CA ALA A 10 9.14 -6.38 0.34
C ALA A 10 8.99 -5.79 -1.07
N TRP A 11 8.83 -6.64 -2.08
CA TRP A 11 8.59 -6.23 -3.46
C TRP A 11 7.25 -5.48 -3.62
N ILE A 12 6.15 -5.97 -3.04
CA ILE A 12 4.85 -5.28 -3.08
C ILE A 12 4.99 -3.86 -2.53
N GLY A 13 5.65 -3.70 -1.37
CA GLY A 13 5.84 -2.38 -0.76
C GLY A 13 6.65 -1.41 -1.62
N LYS A 14 7.77 -1.88 -2.21
CA LYS A 14 8.58 -1.10 -3.14
C LYS A 14 7.81 -0.69 -4.40
N ILE A 15 6.99 -1.58 -4.95
CA ILE A 15 6.19 -1.29 -6.13
C ILE A 15 5.07 -0.30 -5.82
N ALA A 16 4.37 -0.44 -4.70
CA ALA A 16 3.35 0.53 -4.27
C ALA A 16 3.94 1.95 -4.19
N CYS A 17 5.13 2.08 -3.60
CA CYS A 17 5.84 3.36 -3.53
C CYS A 17 6.16 3.93 -4.92
N LYS A 18 6.71 3.09 -5.80
CA LYS A 18 7.06 3.48 -7.17
C LYS A 18 5.83 3.86 -8.01
N ARG A 19 4.69 3.23 -7.77
CA ARG A 19 3.43 3.55 -8.46
C ARG A 19 2.91 4.91 -8.04
N LEU A 20 2.93 5.23 -6.75
CA LEU A 20 2.59 6.57 -6.25
C LEU A 20 3.54 7.64 -6.79
N ASP A 21 4.84 7.37 -6.76
CA ASP A 21 5.84 8.35 -7.22
C ASP A 21 5.71 8.67 -8.71
N ARG A 22 5.32 7.67 -9.52
CA ARG A 22 5.09 7.84 -10.96
C ARG A 22 3.69 8.33 -11.31
N GLY A 23 2.83 8.60 -10.32
CA GLY A 23 1.43 9.00 -10.53
C GLY A 23 0.57 7.90 -11.17
N VAL A 24 0.99 6.63 -11.09
CA VAL A 24 0.16 5.48 -11.51
C VAL A 24 -0.96 5.25 -10.50
N ASP A 25 -0.64 5.35 -9.21
CA ASP A 25 -1.62 5.44 -8.15
C ASP A 25 -1.82 6.92 -7.84
N LEU A 26 -3.05 7.43 -7.98
CA LEU A 26 -3.35 8.84 -7.76
C LEU A 26 -3.59 9.15 -6.27
N ASN A 27 -3.92 8.11 -5.52
CA ASN A 27 -4.25 8.21 -4.11
C ASN A 27 -3.98 6.88 -3.40
N ALA A 28 -4.05 6.89 -2.07
CA ALA A 28 -3.77 5.72 -1.26
C ALA A 28 -4.75 4.54 -1.48
N ARG A 29 -5.99 4.80 -1.91
CA ARG A 29 -6.94 3.73 -2.24
C ARG A 29 -6.49 2.92 -3.45
N ASP A 30 -5.91 3.57 -4.46
CA ASP A 30 -5.38 2.89 -5.65
C ASP A 30 -4.21 1.97 -5.25
N SER A 31 -3.32 2.46 -4.39
CA SER A 31 -2.24 1.65 -3.81
C SER A 31 -2.76 0.52 -2.92
N ALA A 32 -3.80 0.75 -2.12
CA ALA A 32 -4.39 -0.28 -1.28
C ALA A 32 -5.06 -1.37 -2.12
N LYS A 33 -5.69 -0.99 -3.25
CA LYS A 33 -6.20 -1.95 -4.23
C LYS A 33 -5.08 -2.78 -4.84
N PHE A 34 -3.99 -2.14 -5.28
CA PHE A 34 -2.82 -2.86 -5.79
C PHE A 34 -2.28 -3.85 -4.75
N VAL A 35 -2.07 -3.41 -3.50
CA VAL A 35 -1.62 -4.28 -2.42
C VAL A 35 -2.58 -5.46 -2.23
N SER A 36 -3.89 -5.20 -2.15
CA SER A 36 -4.91 -6.25 -1.99
C SER A 36 -4.89 -7.27 -3.12
N ASP A 37 -4.64 -6.83 -4.36
CA ASP A 37 -4.56 -7.70 -5.53
C ASP A 37 -3.27 -8.57 -5.52
N GLN A 38 -2.24 -8.21 -4.73
CA GLN A 38 -1.00 -8.97 -4.58
C GLN A 38 -0.95 -9.85 -3.32
N LEU A 39 -1.71 -9.52 -2.28
CA LEU A 39 -1.75 -10.32 -1.05
C LEU A 39 -2.36 -11.71 -1.30
N GLN A 40 -2.18 -12.61 -0.33
CA GLN A 40 -2.75 -13.95 -0.42
C GLN A 40 -4.28 -13.88 -0.56
N ARG A 41 -4.85 -14.81 -1.34
CA ARG A 41 -6.30 -14.92 -1.49
C ARG A 41 -6.96 -15.08 -0.11
N GLY A 42 -7.94 -14.23 0.18
CA GLY A 42 -8.61 -14.17 1.48
C GLY A 42 -8.11 -13.07 2.41
N SER A 43 -7.07 -12.31 2.03
CA SER A 43 -6.69 -11.11 2.78
C SER A 43 -7.82 -10.08 2.80
N SER A 44 -8.08 -9.51 3.97
CA SER A 44 -9.11 -8.50 4.14
C SER A 44 -8.66 -7.15 3.60
N THR A 45 -9.62 -6.29 3.28
CA THR A 45 -9.34 -4.89 2.93
C THR A 45 -8.52 -4.21 4.03
N GLU A 46 -8.83 -4.45 5.30
CA GLU A 46 -8.10 -3.88 6.43
C GLU A 46 -6.63 -4.35 6.47
N GLN A 47 -6.37 -5.64 6.21
CA GLN A 47 -4.99 -6.15 6.11
C GLN A 47 -4.22 -5.48 4.97
N ALA A 48 -4.85 -5.20 3.83
CA ALA A 48 -4.22 -4.47 2.74
C ALA A 48 -3.86 -3.03 3.14
N TRP A 49 -4.72 -2.36 3.90
CA TRP A 49 -4.44 -1.01 4.42
C TRP A 49 -3.32 -1.00 5.47
N GLN A 50 -3.33 -1.95 6.41
CA GLN A 50 -2.25 -2.09 7.40
C GLN A 50 -0.91 -2.35 6.72
N PHE A 51 -0.90 -3.25 5.73
CA PHE A 51 0.28 -3.51 4.92
C PHE A 51 0.75 -2.26 4.19
N LEU A 52 -0.16 -1.54 3.52
CA LEU A 52 0.17 -0.31 2.81
C LEU A 52 0.79 0.73 3.75
N GLY A 53 0.21 0.96 4.93
CA GLY A 53 0.76 1.87 5.92
C GLY A 53 2.18 1.51 6.33
N ALA A 54 2.43 0.24 6.65
CA ALA A 54 3.77 -0.26 6.98
C ALA A 54 4.75 -0.11 5.80
N ALA A 55 4.32 -0.45 4.58
CA ALA A 55 5.12 -0.33 3.37
C ALA A 55 5.50 1.12 3.07
N MET A 56 4.58 2.06 3.24
CA MET A 56 4.85 3.48 2.99
C MET A 56 5.76 4.07 4.06
N ASN A 57 5.61 3.66 5.33
CA ASN A 57 6.56 4.04 6.39
C ASN A 57 8.00 3.61 6.08
N TYR A 58 8.19 2.44 5.48
CA TYR A 58 9.52 1.89 5.24
C TYR A 58 10.11 2.28 3.88
N TYR A 59 9.31 2.29 2.82
CA TYR A 59 9.78 2.49 1.43
C TYR A 59 9.47 3.87 0.86
N CYS A 60 8.49 4.60 1.41
CA CYS A 60 7.98 5.85 0.83
C CYS A 60 7.64 6.92 1.89
N PRO A 61 8.55 7.24 2.82
CA PRO A 61 8.24 8.10 3.97
C PRO A 61 7.77 9.51 3.58
N ASP A 62 8.21 10.01 2.43
CA ASP A 62 7.88 11.35 1.93
C ASP A 62 6.46 11.44 1.34
N LYS A 63 5.89 10.30 0.94
CA LYS A 63 4.55 10.22 0.36
C LYS A 63 3.48 9.95 1.42
N ARG A 64 3.84 9.90 2.71
CA ARG A 64 2.92 9.60 3.81
C ARG A 64 1.74 10.56 3.91
N VAL A 65 1.92 11.84 3.59
CA VAL A 65 0.83 12.84 3.61
C VAL A 65 -0.33 12.46 2.68
N LEU A 66 -0.05 11.72 1.60
CA LEU A 66 -1.06 11.24 0.65
C LEU A 66 -1.90 10.09 1.23
N LEU A 67 -1.42 9.39 2.27
CA LEU A 67 -2.18 8.39 3.02
C LEU A 67 -3.09 9.06 4.06
N THR A 68 -2.55 10.02 4.82
CA THR A 68 -3.27 10.65 5.95
C THR A 68 -4.47 11.46 5.47
N ALA A 69 -4.34 12.21 4.36
CA ALA A 69 -5.44 12.98 3.78
C ALA A 69 -6.64 12.11 3.31
N GLN A 70 -6.44 10.79 3.16
CA GLN A 70 -7.50 9.85 2.80
C GLN A 70 -7.96 9.00 4.00
N TRP A 71 -7.08 8.72 4.97
CA TRP A 71 -7.43 8.13 6.27
C TRP A 71 -8.37 9.04 7.08
N ASP A 72 -8.06 10.34 7.18
CA ASP A 72 -8.86 11.31 7.94
C ASP A 72 -10.29 11.46 7.38
N ARG A 73 -10.49 11.19 6.08
CA ARG A 73 -11.84 11.18 5.46
C ARG A 73 -12.67 9.95 5.82
N ARG A 74 -12.05 8.94 6.44
CA ARG A 74 -12.70 7.69 6.83
C ARG A 74 -13.18 7.69 8.28
N GLU A 75 -12.73 8.66 9.08
CA GLU A 75 -13.13 8.87 10.48
C GLU A 75 -14.26 9.90 10.65
N LYS A 76 -14.74 10.50 9.55
CA LYS A 76 -15.89 11.40 9.60
C LYS A 76 -17.19 10.56 9.48
N PRO A 77 -18.07 10.56 10.50
CA PRO A 77 -19.33 9.82 10.46
C PRO A 77 -20.27 10.32 9.36
#